data_AF-A0A917V637-F1
#
_entry.id   AF-A0A917V637-F1
#
_cell.length_a   1.000
_cell.length_b   1.000
_cell.length_c   1.000
_cell.angle_alpha   90.00
_cell.angle_beta   90.00
_cell.angle_gamma   90.00
#
_symmetry.space_group_name_H-M   'P 1'
#
loop_
_entity.id
_entity.type
_entity.pdbx_description
1 polymer ?
#
loop_
_entity_poly.entity_id
_entity_poly.type
_entity_poly.pdbx_seq_one_letter_code
_entity_poly.pdbx_strand_id
1 'polypeptide(L)'
;MAECSRLLANEARRRETTIRESGNTPRAYLSVGRDAIARSSTIIPALFANESVRAFLSKLAGERLERVPYKPEEYILNSATASGDTHGWHWDDYAYALIFVIEAPDPFLGGRVEYMPHVEWRKEDTEQYLRGLLTSSETRSAYVKAGQCYLMKANTTLHRVTPLTGDTRRTVVVFTYASPEDMTSDSITHTSMEELYPESSVEPLAASGGLTSRLRSWKSHRHDTPCTSWRCAAAVADRLARRASTCAPTTNSHGRDRSGAWAASPERRCAGTG
;
A
#
# COMPACT_ATOMS: atom_id res chain seq x y z
N MET A 1 4.59 2.67 -13.14
CA MET A 1 3.83 2.78 -14.41
C MET A 1 3.80 1.46 -15.15
N ALA A 2 4.88 1.00 -15.79
CA ALA A 2 4.86 -0.17 -16.69
C ALA A 2 4.31 -1.47 -16.05
N GLU A 3 4.67 -1.75 -14.79
CA GLU A 3 4.15 -2.90 -14.06
C GLU A 3 2.63 -2.84 -13.85
N CYS A 4 2.10 -1.72 -13.36
CA CYS A 4 0.67 -1.52 -13.14
C CYS A 4 -0.12 -1.60 -14.45
N SER A 5 0.37 -0.99 -15.54
CA SER A 5 -0.28 -1.06 -16.85
C SER A 5 -0.39 -2.49 -17.36
N ARG A 6 0.68 -3.29 -17.22
CA ARG A 6 0.67 -4.71 -17.62
C ARG A 6 -0.28 -5.54 -16.75
N LEU A 7 -0.29 -5.33 -15.43
CA LEU A 7 -1.23 -6.01 -14.53
C LEU A 7 -2.68 -5.68 -14.89
N LEU A 8 -3.00 -4.41 -15.13
CA LEU A 8 -4.34 -4.00 -15.52
C LEU A 8 -4.76 -4.61 -16.87
N ALA A 9 -3.86 -4.66 -17.84
CA ALA A 9 -4.16 -5.23 -19.15
C ALA A 9 -4.47 -6.73 -19.10
N ASN A 10 -3.81 -7.48 -18.21
CA ASN A 10 -3.85 -8.94 -18.23
C ASN A 10 -4.76 -9.55 -17.15
N GLU A 11 -4.87 -8.90 -16.00
CA GLU A 11 -5.44 -9.50 -14.79
C GLU A 11 -6.67 -8.74 -14.27
N ALA A 12 -6.95 -7.53 -14.77
CA ALA A 12 -8.01 -6.70 -14.20
C ALA A 12 -9.40 -7.32 -14.37
N ARG A 13 -10.25 -7.07 -13.37
CA ARG A 13 -11.67 -7.37 -13.37
C ARG A 13 -12.44 -6.12 -12.99
N ARG A 14 -13.55 -5.87 -13.67
CA ARG A 14 -14.47 -4.79 -13.32
C ARG A 14 -15.17 -5.16 -12.01
N ARG A 15 -15.11 -4.25 -11.03
CA ARG A 15 -15.91 -4.28 -9.81
C ARG A 15 -16.93 -3.17 -9.92
N GLU A 16 -18.20 -3.55 -9.92
CA GLU A 16 -19.34 -2.64 -10.01
C GLU A 16 -20.45 -3.18 -9.13
N THR A 17 -20.48 -2.70 -7.89
CA THR A 17 -21.40 -3.18 -6.85
C THR A 17 -21.63 -2.11 -5.80
N THR A 18 -22.54 -2.36 -4.88
CA THR A 18 -22.76 -1.58 -3.66
C THR A 18 -22.41 -2.44 -2.44
N ILE A 19 -21.66 -1.91 -1.48
CA ILE A 19 -21.22 -2.67 -0.31
C ILE A 19 -22.11 -2.33 0.88
N ARG A 20 -22.83 -3.33 1.38
CA ARG A 20 -23.82 -3.15 2.46
C ARG A 20 -23.16 -2.67 3.76
N GLU A 21 -22.02 -3.26 4.12
CA GLU A 21 -21.22 -2.94 5.31
C GLU A 21 -20.78 -1.48 5.33
N SER A 22 -20.69 -0.82 4.17
CA SER A 22 -20.31 0.58 4.05
C SER A 22 -21.49 1.55 4.09
N GLY A 23 -22.70 1.06 4.37
CA GLY A 23 -23.94 1.84 4.26
C GLY A 23 -24.44 1.94 2.81
N ASN A 24 -24.34 0.84 2.06
CA ASN A 24 -24.81 0.72 0.68
C ASN A 24 -24.12 1.69 -0.31
N THR A 25 -22.82 1.93 -0.14
CA THR A 25 -22.07 2.85 -1.00
C THR A 25 -21.44 2.13 -2.21
N PRO A 26 -21.29 2.81 -3.36
CA PRO A 26 -20.82 2.18 -4.59
C PRO A 26 -19.33 1.84 -4.58
N ARG A 27 -18.97 0.81 -5.35
CA ARG A 27 -17.62 0.46 -5.80
C ARG A 27 -17.68 0.28 -7.30
N ALA A 28 -17.01 1.14 -8.05
CA ALA A 28 -17.02 1.13 -9.51
C ALA A 28 -15.60 1.44 -10.02
N TYR A 29 -14.85 0.40 -10.38
CA TYR A 29 -13.48 0.51 -10.92
C TYR A 29 -13.02 -0.86 -11.47
N LEU A 30 -11.96 -0.85 -12.27
CA LEU A 30 -11.18 -2.06 -12.54
C LEU A 30 -10.28 -2.37 -11.34
N SER A 31 -10.11 -3.64 -11.01
CA SER A 31 -9.21 -4.07 -9.95
C SER A 31 -8.41 -5.32 -10.29
N VAL A 32 -7.18 -5.38 -9.79
CA VAL A 32 -6.34 -6.58 -9.74
C VAL A 32 -6.10 -6.93 -8.27
N GLY A 33 -6.59 -8.09 -7.85
CA GLY A 33 -6.45 -8.58 -6.49
C GLY A 33 -5.03 -9.07 -6.16
N ARG A 34 -4.76 -9.21 -4.86
CA ARG A 34 -3.45 -9.57 -4.31
C ARG A 34 -2.79 -10.78 -4.97
N ASP A 35 -3.54 -11.87 -5.17
CA ASP A 35 -2.94 -13.11 -5.69
C ASP A 35 -2.53 -13.02 -7.16
N ALA A 36 -3.28 -12.27 -7.97
CA ALA A 36 -2.90 -11.99 -9.35
C ALA A 36 -1.64 -11.11 -9.40
N ILE A 37 -1.55 -10.10 -8.53
CA ILE A 37 -0.34 -9.29 -8.38
C ILE A 37 0.83 -10.17 -7.95
N ALA A 38 0.68 -11.00 -6.91
CA ALA A 38 1.75 -11.84 -6.38
C ALA A 38 2.31 -12.84 -7.43
N ARG A 39 1.46 -13.39 -8.30
CA ARG A 39 1.89 -14.29 -9.38
C ARG A 39 2.62 -13.56 -10.51
N SER A 40 2.17 -12.35 -10.82
CA SER A 40 2.52 -11.66 -12.06
C SER A 40 3.41 -10.44 -11.84
N SER A 41 3.80 -10.06 -10.63
CA SER A 41 4.58 -8.87 -10.29
C SER A 41 5.61 -9.14 -9.18
N THR A 42 6.76 -8.46 -9.25
CA THR A 42 7.84 -8.58 -8.26
C THR A 42 8.02 -7.32 -7.42
N ILE A 43 7.75 -6.13 -7.98
CA ILE A 43 8.04 -4.86 -7.29
C ILE A 43 7.00 -4.57 -6.23
N ILE A 44 5.71 -4.76 -6.53
CA ILE A 44 4.62 -4.50 -5.56
C ILE A 44 4.78 -5.38 -4.31
N PRO A 45 4.90 -6.72 -4.41
CA PRO A 45 5.09 -7.56 -3.23
C PRO A 45 6.39 -7.27 -2.48
N ALA A 46 7.49 -6.99 -3.20
CA ALA A 46 8.78 -6.68 -2.57
C ALA A 46 8.75 -5.35 -1.81
N LEU A 47 8.05 -4.34 -2.33
CA LEU A 47 7.90 -3.06 -1.64
C LEU A 47 7.04 -3.19 -0.39
N PHE A 48 5.93 -3.94 -0.47
CA PHE A 48 5.08 -4.24 0.67
C PHE A 48 5.83 -4.98 1.79
N ALA A 49 6.63 -5.99 1.42
CA ALA A 49 7.42 -6.79 2.35
C ALA A 49 8.66 -6.07 2.91
N ASN A 50 9.00 -4.87 2.40
CA ASN A 50 10.23 -4.19 2.78
C ASN A 50 10.16 -3.64 4.22
N GLU A 51 10.99 -4.19 5.11
CA GLU A 51 11.02 -3.80 6.53
C GLU A 51 11.46 -2.35 6.74
N SER A 52 12.35 -1.81 5.89
CA SER A 52 12.80 -0.42 6.02
C SER A 52 11.68 0.56 5.66
N VAL A 53 10.88 0.24 4.65
CA VAL A 53 9.67 1.01 4.29
C VAL A 53 8.68 0.95 5.44
N ARG A 54 8.34 -0.25 5.93
CA ARG A 54 7.41 -0.40 7.05
C ARG A 54 7.89 0.32 8.32
N ALA A 55 9.17 0.22 8.67
CA ALA A 55 9.74 0.92 9.81
C ALA A 55 9.71 2.45 9.65
N PHE A 56 9.89 2.96 8.43
CA PHE A 56 9.71 4.39 8.14
C PHE A 56 8.25 4.82 8.30
N LEU A 57 7.30 4.04 7.77
CA LEU A 57 5.88 4.33 7.92
C LEU A 57 5.43 4.28 9.39
N SER A 58 5.95 3.33 10.18
CA SER A 58 5.69 3.27 11.63
C SER A 58 6.12 4.56 12.35
N LYS A 59 7.28 5.11 11.98
CA LYS A 59 7.75 6.39 12.54
C LYS A 59 6.84 7.55 12.15
N LEU A 60 6.34 7.56 10.91
CA LEU A 60 5.40 8.60 10.45
C LEU A 60 4.04 8.49 11.14
N ALA A 61 3.54 7.27 11.34
CA ALA A 61 2.26 7.01 11.98
C ALA A 61 2.29 7.25 13.49
N GLY A 62 3.47 7.25 14.12
CA GLY A 62 3.61 7.28 15.58
C GLY A 62 3.23 5.95 16.25
N GLU A 63 3.03 4.89 15.47
CA GLU A 63 2.58 3.57 15.88
C GLU A 63 3.27 2.50 15.04
N ARG A 64 3.42 1.28 15.57
CA ARG A 64 3.99 0.16 14.83
C ARG A 64 3.01 -0.35 13.77
N LEU A 65 3.39 -0.27 12.50
CA LEU A 65 2.68 -0.95 11.41
C LEU A 65 3.14 -2.39 11.27
N GLU A 66 2.18 -3.31 11.21
CA GLU A 66 2.38 -4.74 10.96
C GLU A 66 1.84 -5.14 9.60
N ARG A 67 2.31 -6.29 9.09
CA ARG A 67 1.67 -6.88 7.92
C ARG A 67 0.31 -7.42 8.35
N VAL A 68 -0.70 -7.19 7.51
CA VAL A 68 -2.03 -7.74 7.73
C VAL A 68 -1.97 -9.28 7.74
N PRO A 69 -2.69 -9.95 8.66
CA PRO A 69 -2.75 -11.40 8.70
C PRO A 69 -3.61 -11.98 7.57
N TYR A 70 -4.56 -11.20 7.02
CA TYR A 70 -5.39 -11.64 5.90
C TYR A 70 -4.76 -11.29 4.56
N LYS A 71 -4.18 -12.30 3.89
CA LYS A 71 -3.39 -12.14 2.65
C LYS A 71 -4.12 -11.35 1.55
N PRO A 72 -5.42 -11.56 1.26
CA PRO A 72 -6.09 -10.82 0.20
C PRO A 72 -6.03 -9.30 0.36
N GLU A 73 -5.93 -8.80 1.59
CA GLU A 73 -5.89 -7.36 1.88
C GLU A 73 -4.48 -6.76 1.89
N GLU A 74 -3.41 -7.54 1.71
CA GLU A 74 -2.03 -7.00 1.74
C GLU A 74 -1.84 -5.84 0.73
N TYR A 75 -2.33 -6.03 -0.49
CA TYR A 75 -2.25 -5.03 -1.55
C TYR A 75 -3.21 -5.28 -2.70
N ILE A 76 -3.71 -4.19 -3.28
CA ILE A 76 -4.59 -4.20 -4.46
C ILE A 76 -4.19 -3.11 -5.45
N LEU A 77 -4.52 -3.30 -6.73
CA LEU A 77 -4.36 -2.31 -7.79
C LEU A 77 -5.74 -1.95 -8.32
N ASN A 78 -6.17 -0.71 -8.12
CA ASN A 78 -7.46 -0.21 -8.59
C ASN A 78 -7.28 0.85 -9.67
N SER A 79 -8.12 0.82 -10.70
CA SER A 79 -8.16 1.81 -11.77
C SER A 79 -9.61 2.20 -12.08
N ALA A 80 -9.98 3.42 -11.71
CA ALA A 80 -11.20 4.07 -12.18
C ALA A 80 -10.95 4.62 -13.60
N THR A 81 -11.85 4.34 -14.53
CA THR A 81 -11.68 4.65 -15.96
C THR A 81 -12.94 5.17 -16.64
N ALA A 82 -14.12 4.99 -16.05
CA ALA A 82 -15.38 5.49 -16.60
C ALA A 82 -15.92 6.66 -15.78
N SER A 83 -16.67 7.56 -16.42
CA SER A 83 -17.41 8.59 -15.71
C SER A 83 -18.37 7.94 -14.70
N GLY A 84 -18.40 8.45 -13.48
CA GLY A 84 -19.14 7.85 -12.36
C GLY A 84 -18.33 6.84 -11.54
N ASP A 85 -17.19 6.32 -12.04
CA ASP A 85 -16.33 5.42 -11.27
C ASP A 85 -15.89 6.07 -9.97
N THR A 86 -16.01 5.31 -8.89
CA THR A 86 -15.79 5.79 -7.53
C THR A 86 -15.39 4.64 -6.61
N HIS A 87 -14.66 5.00 -5.55
CA HIS A 87 -14.56 4.20 -4.35
C HIS A 87 -15.38 4.93 -3.29
N GLY A 88 -16.63 4.51 -3.07
CA GLY A 88 -17.62 5.18 -2.22
C GLY A 88 -17.18 5.33 -0.76
N TRP A 89 -17.99 6.00 0.06
CA TRP A 89 -17.67 6.24 1.48
C TRP A 89 -17.47 4.93 2.25
N HIS A 90 -16.37 4.81 3.00
CA HIS A 90 -16.09 3.67 3.86
C HIS A 90 -15.01 3.96 4.91
N TRP A 91 -14.83 2.96 5.75
CA TRP A 91 -13.67 2.72 6.60
C TRP A 91 -13.01 1.43 6.16
N ASP A 92 -11.74 1.27 6.50
CA ASP A 92 -11.03 0.00 6.30
C ASP A 92 -11.09 -0.84 7.58
N ASP A 93 -11.07 -2.17 7.42
CA ASP A 93 -10.98 -3.08 8.56
C ASP A 93 -9.64 -2.95 9.30
N TYR A 94 -8.55 -2.77 8.57
CA TYR A 94 -7.21 -2.55 9.14
C TYR A 94 -6.85 -1.07 9.27
N ALA A 95 -5.98 -0.79 10.23
CA ALA A 95 -5.72 0.57 10.66
C ALA A 95 -5.08 1.48 9.61
N TYR A 96 -4.23 0.97 8.72
CA TYR A 96 -3.42 1.83 7.86
C TYR A 96 -3.46 1.44 6.40
N ALA A 97 -3.66 2.44 5.54
CA ALA A 97 -3.52 2.32 4.09
C ALA A 97 -2.43 3.26 3.57
N LEU A 98 -1.45 2.73 2.84
CA LEU A 98 -0.51 3.50 2.02
C LEU A 98 -0.93 3.42 0.56
N ILE A 99 -1.29 4.57 -0.02
CA ILE A 99 -1.81 4.66 -1.37
C ILE A 99 -0.79 5.35 -2.26
N PHE A 100 -0.32 4.66 -3.29
CA PHE A 100 0.48 5.23 -4.37
C PHE A 100 -0.41 5.63 -5.54
N VAL A 101 -0.39 6.90 -5.92
CA VAL A 101 -1.12 7.42 -7.08
C VAL A 101 -0.26 7.26 -8.32
N ILE A 102 -0.62 6.28 -9.14
CA ILE A 102 0.10 5.93 -10.38
C ILE A 102 -0.35 6.86 -11.50
N GLU A 103 -1.66 7.02 -11.66
CA GLU A 103 -2.29 7.94 -12.60
C GLU A 103 -3.34 8.77 -11.84
N ALA A 104 -3.40 10.06 -12.13
CA ALA A 104 -4.35 10.99 -11.54
C ALA A 104 -5.05 11.78 -12.65
N PRO A 105 -6.37 12.00 -12.54
CA PRO A 105 -7.09 12.86 -13.46
C PRO A 105 -6.68 14.32 -13.25
N ASP A 106 -7.13 15.21 -14.15
CA ASP A 106 -7.19 16.63 -13.86
C ASP A 106 -7.97 16.87 -12.54
N PRO A 107 -7.54 17.78 -11.66
CA PRO A 107 -8.17 17.99 -10.35
C PRO A 107 -9.65 18.40 -10.38
N PHE A 108 -10.17 18.85 -11.53
CA PHE A 108 -11.57 19.20 -11.74
C PHE A 108 -12.41 18.05 -12.32
N LEU A 109 -11.79 16.93 -12.70
CA LEU A 109 -12.45 15.75 -13.28
C LEU A 109 -12.72 14.62 -12.27
N GLY A 110 -12.83 14.98 -10.99
CA GLY A 110 -13.04 14.03 -9.90
C GLY A 110 -11.75 13.33 -9.45
N GLY A 111 -11.87 12.10 -8.93
CA GLY A 111 -10.73 11.31 -8.45
C GLY A 111 -9.99 11.86 -7.23
N ARG A 112 -10.56 12.87 -6.56
CA ARG A 112 -10.04 13.44 -5.31
C ARG A 112 -10.34 12.50 -4.15
N VAL A 113 -9.49 12.54 -3.13
CA VAL A 113 -9.75 11.85 -1.86
C VAL A 113 -10.55 12.80 -1.00
N GLU A 114 -11.74 12.38 -0.58
CA GLU A 114 -12.52 13.08 0.43
C GLU A 114 -12.54 12.28 1.72
N TYR A 115 -12.44 12.96 2.86
CA TYR A 115 -12.27 12.29 4.14
C TYR A 115 -12.72 13.11 5.35
N MET A 116 -13.06 12.39 6.42
CA MET A 116 -13.37 12.91 7.76
C MET A 116 -12.51 12.12 8.78
N PRO A 117 -11.44 12.73 9.33
CA PRO A 117 -10.59 12.04 10.29
C PRO A 117 -11.23 11.96 11.67
N HIS A 118 -10.78 11.02 12.50
CA HIS A 118 -11.23 10.82 13.88
C HIS A 118 -12.72 10.45 13.98
N VAL A 119 -13.17 9.64 13.02
CA VAL A 119 -14.52 9.09 12.97
C VAL A 119 -14.39 7.57 13.02
N GLU A 120 -14.72 6.98 14.16
CA GLU A 120 -14.71 5.53 14.36
C GLU A 120 -15.84 4.85 13.58
N TRP A 121 -15.59 3.67 13.04
CA TRP A 121 -16.62 2.93 12.31
C TRP A 121 -17.62 2.27 13.27
N ARG A 122 -18.91 2.61 13.13
CA ARG A 122 -20.02 1.91 13.78
C ARG A 122 -20.61 0.87 12.83
N LYS A 123 -20.24 -0.40 13.01
CA LYS A 123 -20.61 -1.49 12.08
C LYS A 123 -22.11 -1.79 12.13
N GLU A 124 -22.73 -1.71 13.30
CA GLU A 124 -24.12 -2.12 13.55
C GLU A 124 -25.17 -1.24 12.87
N ASP A 125 -24.88 0.05 12.66
CA ASP A 125 -25.81 1.05 12.12
C ASP A 125 -25.19 1.90 10.99
N THR A 126 -24.21 1.34 10.26
CA THR A 126 -23.33 2.07 9.33
C THR A 126 -24.08 3.04 8.41
N GLU A 127 -25.20 2.63 7.78
CA GLU A 127 -25.93 3.50 6.86
C GLU A 127 -26.50 4.75 7.54
N GLN A 128 -27.17 4.58 8.68
CA GLN A 128 -27.76 5.71 9.42
C GLN A 128 -26.65 6.62 9.95
N TYR A 129 -25.57 6.03 10.47
CA TYR A 129 -24.43 6.76 10.99
C TYR A 129 -23.75 7.60 9.89
N LEU A 130 -23.49 7.00 8.72
CA LEU A 130 -22.95 7.69 7.55
C LEU A 130 -23.83 8.87 7.12
N ARG A 131 -25.15 8.68 7.02
CA ARG A 131 -26.09 9.77 6.66
C ARG A 131 -26.01 10.94 7.64
N GLY A 132 -25.91 10.63 8.93
CA GLY A 132 -25.72 11.63 9.99
C GLY A 132 -24.41 12.41 9.82
N LEU A 133 -23.29 11.71 9.62
CA LEU A 133 -21.97 12.32 9.40
C LEU A 133 -21.95 13.24 8.18
N LEU A 134 -22.48 12.80 7.04
CA LEU A 134 -22.52 13.62 5.81
C LEU A 134 -23.35 14.90 5.94
N THR A 135 -24.26 14.95 6.92
CA THR A 135 -25.09 16.14 7.19
C THR A 135 -24.46 17.07 8.23
N SER A 136 -23.69 16.50 9.17
CA SER A 136 -23.26 17.21 10.39
C SER A 136 -21.76 17.50 10.45
N SER A 137 -20.95 16.84 9.63
CA SER A 137 -19.49 16.89 9.70
C SER A 137 -18.87 17.54 8.47
N GLU A 138 -17.77 18.26 8.68
CA GLU A 138 -17.02 18.88 7.60
C GLU A 138 -16.25 17.82 6.80
N THR A 139 -16.48 17.78 5.48
CA THR A 139 -15.71 16.92 4.57
C THR A 139 -14.45 17.64 4.11
N ARG A 140 -13.28 17.04 4.36
CA ARG A 140 -12.01 17.51 3.80
C ARG A 140 -11.78 16.89 2.43
N SER A 141 -11.08 17.60 1.54
CA SER A 141 -10.78 17.12 0.19
C SER A 141 -9.32 17.35 -0.18
N ALA A 142 -8.64 16.33 -0.70
CA ALA A 142 -7.26 16.39 -1.15
C ALA A 142 -7.13 15.88 -2.59
N TYR A 143 -6.38 16.62 -3.40
CA TYR A 143 -5.91 16.15 -4.69
C TYR A 143 -4.47 15.68 -4.56
N VAL A 144 -4.23 14.44 -4.98
CA VAL A 144 -2.91 13.81 -4.94
C VAL A 144 -2.49 13.54 -6.37
N LYS A 145 -1.34 14.08 -6.76
CA LYS A 145 -0.84 14.01 -8.14
C LYS A 145 -0.28 12.62 -8.45
N ALA A 146 -0.24 12.27 -9.72
CA ALA A 146 0.50 11.11 -10.20
C ALA A 146 1.96 11.15 -9.71
N GLY A 147 2.47 10.00 -9.27
CA GLY A 147 3.79 9.84 -8.67
C GLY A 147 3.88 10.18 -7.17
N GLN A 148 2.80 10.64 -6.54
CA GLN A 148 2.75 10.88 -5.09
C GLN A 148 2.10 9.71 -4.34
N CYS A 149 2.31 9.68 -3.03
CA CYS A 149 1.64 8.74 -2.14
C CYS A 149 1.14 9.43 -0.87
N TYR A 150 0.18 8.82 -0.20
CA TYR A 150 -0.30 9.24 1.11
C TYR A 150 -0.55 8.04 2.02
N LEU A 151 -0.30 8.23 3.32
CA LEU A 151 -0.59 7.28 4.38
C LEU A 151 -1.82 7.78 5.15
N MET A 152 -2.76 6.89 5.44
CA MET A 152 -4.02 7.20 6.12
C MET A 152 -4.26 6.20 7.26
N LYS A 153 -4.75 6.69 8.40
CA LYS A 153 -5.31 5.83 9.47
C LYS A 153 -6.77 5.51 9.11
N ALA A 154 -6.95 4.50 8.28
CA ALA A 154 -8.16 4.27 7.49
C ALA A 154 -9.33 3.66 8.27
N ASN A 155 -9.05 2.96 9.38
CA ASN A 155 -10.10 2.44 10.27
C ASN A 155 -10.84 3.53 11.07
N THR A 156 -10.21 4.68 11.29
CA THR A 156 -10.78 5.82 12.03
C THR A 156 -10.90 7.09 11.18
N THR A 157 -10.83 6.94 9.86
CA THR A 157 -11.01 8.02 8.90
C THR A 157 -12.05 7.57 7.88
N LEU A 158 -13.25 8.14 7.94
CA LEU A 158 -14.25 7.94 6.90
C LEU A 158 -13.73 8.56 5.61
N HIS A 159 -13.70 7.82 4.52
CA HIS A 159 -13.11 8.32 3.29
C HIS A 159 -13.75 7.78 2.01
N ARG A 160 -13.58 8.51 0.91
CA ARG A 160 -13.99 8.11 -0.43
C ARG A 160 -13.07 8.68 -1.50
N VAL A 161 -13.23 8.19 -2.73
CA VAL A 161 -12.72 8.81 -3.95
C VAL A 161 -13.90 9.42 -4.71
N THR A 162 -13.88 10.73 -4.94
CA THR A 162 -14.95 11.42 -5.67
C THR A 162 -15.15 10.81 -7.06
N PRO A 163 -16.40 10.64 -7.53
CA PRO A 163 -16.67 10.08 -8.84
C PRO A 163 -15.90 10.78 -9.96
N LEU A 164 -15.36 10.02 -10.91
CA LEU A 164 -14.74 10.60 -12.10
C LEU A 164 -15.80 11.29 -12.97
N THR A 165 -15.39 12.35 -13.67
CA THR A 165 -16.18 12.97 -14.73
C THR A 165 -15.40 12.99 -16.04
N GLY A 166 -16.06 12.63 -17.13
CA GLY A 166 -15.45 12.56 -18.45
C GLY A 166 -14.55 11.33 -18.68
N ASP A 167 -13.80 11.36 -19.78
CA ASP A 167 -12.85 10.31 -20.16
C ASP A 167 -11.49 10.57 -19.49
N THR A 168 -11.31 10.00 -18.31
CA THR A 168 -10.11 10.18 -17.50
C THR A 168 -9.82 8.93 -16.67
N ARG A 169 -8.66 8.90 -16.02
CA ARG A 169 -8.20 7.73 -15.27
C ARG A 169 -7.63 8.12 -13.92
N ARG A 170 -7.95 7.31 -12.92
CA ARG A 170 -7.26 7.29 -11.63
C ARG A 170 -6.81 5.87 -11.31
N THR A 171 -5.51 5.66 -11.24
CA THR A 171 -4.93 4.35 -10.94
C THR A 171 -4.11 4.43 -9.67
N VAL A 172 -4.37 3.53 -8.73
CA VAL A 172 -3.68 3.47 -7.44
C VAL A 172 -3.26 2.05 -7.09
N VAL A 173 -2.10 1.95 -6.45
CA VAL A 173 -1.73 0.76 -5.68
C VAL A 173 -2.00 1.09 -4.21
N VAL A 174 -2.75 0.23 -3.53
CA VAL A 174 -3.06 0.36 -2.10
C VAL A 174 -2.36 -0.75 -1.35
N PHE A 175 -1.60 -0.40 -0.31
CA PHE A 175 -1.01 -1.34 0.65
C PHE A 175 -1.70 -1.19 1.99
N THR A 176 -2.04 -2.30 2.62
CA THR A 176 -2.75 -2.31 3.89
C THR A 176 -1.83 -2.81 4.99
N TYR A 177 -1.81 -2.11 6.12
CA TYR A 177 -1.03 -2.46 7.30
C TYR A 177 -1.92 -2.48 8.53
N ALA A 178 -1.69 -3.48 9.37
CA ALA A 178 -2.36 -3.64 10.66
C ALA A 178 -1.68 -2.77 11.74
N SER A 179 -2.46 -2.31 12.71
CA SER A 179 -1.95 -1.87 14.02
C SER A 179 -1.69 -3.09 14.93
N PRO A 180 -0.99 -2.94 16.07
CA PRO A 180 -0.87 -4.02 17.04
C PRO A 180 -2.22 -4.46 17.62
N GLU A 181 -3.20 -3.54 17.70
CA GLU A 181 -4.56 -3.82 18.16
C GLU A 181 -5.30 -4.75 17.17
N ASP A 182 -5.20 -4.44 15.87
CA ASP A 182 -5.80 -5.24 14.80
C ASP A 182 -5.32 -6.69 14.82
N MET A 183 -4.06 -6.94 15.22
CA MET A 183 -3.49 -8.29 15.30
C MET A 183 -4.14 -9.18 16.36
N THR A 184 -4.88 -8.58 17.30
CA THR A 184 -5.54 -9.26 18.41
C THR A 184 -7.05 -9.10 18.39
N SER A 185 -7.60 -8.39 17.40
CA SER A 185 -9.02 -8.07 17.34
C SER A 185 -9.81 -9.19 16.69
N ASP A 186 -10.87 -9.62 17.36
CA ASP A 186 -11.87 -10.55 16.81
C ASP A 186 -12.96 -9.84 15.98
N SER A 187 -12.91 -8.51 15.86
CA SER A 187 -13.95 -7.69 15.19
C SER A 187 -13.72 -7.45 13.69
N ILE A 188 -12.61 -7.94 13.15
CA ILE A 188 -12.25 -7.82 11.73
C ILE A 188 -12.94 -8.94 10.95
N THR A 189 -13.77 -8.59 9.98
CA THR A 189 -14.68 -9.55 9.32
C THR A 189 -14.35 -9.84 7.86
N HIS A 190 -13.54 -9.02 7.19
CA HIS A 190 -13.14 -9.17 5.77
C HIS A 190 -14.31 -9.18 4.76
N THR A 191 -15.53 -8.91 5.20
CA THR A 191 -16.74 -9.13 4.41
C THR A 191 -16.75 -8.31 3.13
N SER A 192 -16.31 -7.05 3.21
CA SER A 192 -16.20 -6.18 2.04
C SER A 192 -15.17 -6.69 1.02
N MET A 193 -14.07 -7.30 1.50
CA MET A 193 -13.05 -7.88 0.65
C MET A 193 -13.54 -9.17 -0.02
N GLU A 194 -14.28 -10.01 0.70
CA GLU A 194 -14.88 -11.24 0.16
C GLU A 194 -15.94 -10.94 -0.90
N GLU A 195 -16.77 -9.92 -0.68
CA GLU A 195 -17.75 -9.45 -1.69
C GLU A 195 -17.07 -8.88 -2.94
N LEU A 196 -15.96 -8.14 -2.76
CA LEU A 196 -15.25 -7.52 -3.88
C LEU A 196 -14.34 -8.48 -4.64
N TYR A 197 -13.76 -9.48 -3.98
CA TYR A 197 -12.74 -10.38 -4.55
C TYR A 197 -12.98 -11.85 -4.14
N PRO A 198 -14.13 -12.43 -4.52
CA PRO A 198 -14.52 -13.78 -4.13
C PRO A 198 -13.54 -14.87 -4.58
N GLU A 199 -12.68 -14.56 -5.56
CA GLU A 199 -11.66 -15.48 -6.07
C GLU A 199 -10.32 -15.50 -5.30
N SER A 200 -10.16 -14.67 -4.26
CA SER A 200 -8.91 -14.58 -3.51
C SER A 200 -8.69 -15.80 -2.61
N SER A 201 -7.45 -16.28 -2.53
CA SER A 201 -7.12 -17.45 -1.70
C SER A 201 -7.13 -17.09 -0.21
N VAL A 202 -7.97 -17.78 0.55
CA VAL A 202 -8.00 -17.72 2.02
C VAL A 202 -7.10 -18.84 2.56
N GLU A 203 -5.77 -18.68 2.45
CA GLU A 203 -4.87 -19.65 3.07
C GLU A 203 -4.56 -19.26 4.53
N PRO A 204 -4.83 -20.13 5.53
CA PRO A 204 -4.49 -19.86 6.92
C PRO A 204 -2.97 -19.75 7.10
N LEU A 205 -2.52 -18.78 7.91
CA LEU A 205 -1.10 -18.67 8.27
C LEU A 205 -0.65 -19.94 8.98
N ALA A 206 0.36 -20.63 8.44
CA ALA A 206 1.15 -21.57 9.21
C ALA A 206 1.82 -20.81 10.36
N ALA A 207 1.57 -21.25 11.60
CA ALA A 207 2.17 -20.68 12.80
C ALA A 207 3.69 -20.73 12.71
N SER A 208 4.34 -19.58 12.48
CA SER A 208 5.79 -19.47 12.56
C SER A 208 6.19 -19.53 14.04
N GLY A 209 6.79 -20.65 14.43
CA GLY A 209 7.25 -20.93 15.79
C GLY A 209 8.13 -19.83 16.37
N GLY A 210 7.86 -19.52 17.64
CA GLY A 210 8.59 -18.52 18.41
C GLY A 210 10.05 -18.91 18.62
N LEU A 211 10.96 -18.04 18.19
CA LEU A 211 12.32 -18.01 18.70
C LEU A 211 12.47 -16.79 19.60
N THR A 212 12.58 -17.04 20.89
CA THR A 212 12.82 -16.01 21.90
C THR A 212 14.23 -15.44 21.71
N SER A 213 14.34 -14.11 21.56
CA SER A 213 15.63 -13.44 21.66
C SER A 213 15.55 -12.28 22.66
N ARG A 214 16.59 -12.22 23.50
CA ARG A 214 16.73 -11.39 24.69
C ARG A 214 16.76 -9.90 24.34
N LEU A 215 15.90 -9.13 24.99
CA LEU A 215 15.95 -7.67 25.02
C LEU A 215 17.26 -7.19 25.68
N ARG A 216 18.06 -6.40 24.97
CA ARG A 216 19.00 -5.45 25.57
C ARG A 216 18.37 -4.06 25.49
N SER A 217 18.31 -3.37 26.63
CA SER A 217 17.75 -2.03 26.73
C SER A 217 18.66 -1.02 26.03
N TRP A 218 18.06 -0.15 25.23
CA TRP A 218 18.72 1.03 24.68
C TRP A 218 17.99 2.27 25.21
N LYS A 219 18.71 3.13 25.94
CA LYS A 219 18.22 4.44 26.37
C LYS A 219 18.36 5.42 25.21
N SER A 220 17.25 5.94 24.68
CA SER A 220 17.25 7.05 23.71
C SER A 220 17.21 8.40 24.43
N HIS A 221 18.14 9.28 24.08
CA HIS A 221 18.05 10.71 24.39
C HIS A 221 17.01 11.37 23.47
N ARG A 222 16.13 12.18 24.06
CA ARG A 222 15.15 13.02 23.35
C ARG A 222 15.86 14.21 22.72
N HIS A 223 15.55 14.47 21.46
CA HIS A 223 15.56 15.82 20.93
C HIS A 223 14.29 16.04 20.12
N ASP A 224 13.48 16.95 20.62
CA ASP A 224 12.24 17.44 20.02
C ASP A 224 12.54 18.38 18.85
N THR A 225 11.98 18.08 17.68
CA THR A 225 11.36 19.08 16.79
C THR A 225 10.57 18.38 15.68
N PRO A 226 9.25 18.63 15.51
CA PRO A 226 8.50 18.06 14.39
C PRO A 226 8.72 18.89 13.13
N CYS A 227 9.27 18.26 12.08
CA CYS A 227 9.39 18.84 10.75
C CYS A 227 8.14 18.49 9.91
N THR A 228 7.24 19.45 9.77
CA THR A 228 5.98 19.37 9.03
C THR A 228 6.16 19.69 7.55
N SER A 229 6.82 18.83 6.77
CA SER A 229 6.70 18.94 5.31
C SER A 229 6.69 17.59 4.57
N TRP A 230 5.63 17.41 3.78
CA TRP A 230 5.26 16.23 3.00
C TRP A 230 6.19 15.91 1.81
N ARG A 231 7.37 16.55 1.74
CA ARG A 231 8.30 16.44 0.60
C ARG A 231 9.29 15.27 0.73
N CYS A 232 9.43 14.67 1.92
CA CYS A 232 10.46 13.65 2.16
C CYS A 232 10.11 12.23 1.65
N ALA A 233 8.83 11.85 1.55
CA ALA A 233 8.46 10.47 1.20
C ALA A 233 8.85 10.06 -0.23
N ALA A 234 8.70 10.96 -1.21
CA ALA A 234 9.05 10.68 -2.61
C ALA A 234 10.57 10.50 -2.81
N ALA A 235 11.40 11.25 -2.09
CA ALA A 235 12.86 11.15 -2.16
C ALA A 235 13.38 9.84 -1.56
N VAL A 236 12.68 9.30 -0.56
CA VAL A 236 13.02 8.02 0.08
C VAL A 236 12.67 6.85 -0.85
N ALA A 237 11.51 6.88 -1.51
CA ALA A 237 11.12 5.84 -2.47
C ALA A 237 12.11 5.74 -3.65
N ASP A 238 12.55 6.89 -4.20
CA ASP A 238 13.53 6.93 -5.28
C ASP A 238 14.93 6.46 -4.83
N ARG A 239 15.35 6.78 -3.59
CA ARG A 239 16.62 6.24 -3.03
C ARG A 239 16.57 4.75 -2.75
N LEU A 240 15.44 4.21 -2.32
CA LEU A 240 15.27 2.78 -2.04
C LEU A 240 15.21 1.97 -3.35
N ALA A 241 14.56 2.48 -4.39
CA ALA A 241 14.55 1.88 -5.72
C ALA A 241 15.97 1.78 -6.33
N ARG A 242 16.78 2.84 -6.20
CA ARG A 242 18.17 2.84 -6.70
C ARG A 242 19.09 1.88 -5.93
N ARG A 243 18.85 1.64 -4.63
CA ARG A 243 19.61 0.66 -3.84
C ARG A 243 19.24 -0.78 -4.18
N ALA A 244 17.98 -1.06 -4.50
CA ALA A 244 17.57 -2.40 -4.93
C ALA A 244 18.20 -2.81 -6.29
N SER A 245 18.48 -1.85 -7.18
CA SER A 245 19.10 -2.11 -8.50
C SER A 245 20.62 -2.33 -8.47
N THR A 246 21.31 -2.12 -7.34
CA THR A 246 22.79 -2.25 -7.26
C THR A 246 23.27 -3.60 -6.73
N CYS A 247 22.36 -4.51 -6.35
CA CYS A 247 22.68 -5.89 -6.02
C CYS A 247 22.25 -6.84 -7.15
N ALA A 248 22.91 -6.73 -8.31
CA ALA A 248 22.93 -7.82 -9.29
C ALA A 248 24.27 -8.57 -9.14
N PRO A 249 24.27 -9.90 -8.96
CA PRO A 249 25.51 -10.67 -8.94
C PRO A 249 26.10 -10.68 -10.36
N THR A 250 27.34 -10.21 -10.51
CA THR A 250 28.12 -10.40 -11.73
C THR A 250 28.34 -11.89 -11.95
N THR A 251 27.68 -12.47 -12.94
CA THR A 251 27.94 -13.84 -13.39
C THR A 251 29.29 -13.87 -14.12
N ASN A 252 30.28 -14.50 -13.49
CA ASN A 252 31.57 -14.75 -14.10
C ASN A 252 31.42 -15.93 -15.07
N SER A 253 31.44 -15.67 -16.38
CA SER A 253 31.45 -16.72 -17.40
C SER A 253 32.87 -17.27 -17.53
N HIS A 254 33.14 -18.41 -16.90
CA HIS A 254 34.37 -19.17 -17.14
C HIS A 254 34.21 -20.01 -18.42
N GLY A 255 34.64 -19.46 -19.55
CA GLY A 255 34.98 -20.23 -20.74
C GLY A 255 36.24 -21.05 -20.48
N ARG A 256 36.15 -22.37 -20.64
CA ARG A 256 37.33 -23.25 -20.70
C ARG A 256 38.08 -22.95 -22.00
N ASP A 257 39.37 -22.63 -21.89
CA ASP A 257 40.32 -22.82 -22.99
C ASP A 257 41.48 -23.74 -22.53
N ARG A 258 41.96 -24.52 -23.50
CA ARG A 258 42.97 -25.57 -23.41
C ARG A 258 44.37 -24.96 -23.47
N SER A 259 45.01 -24.78 -22.32
CA SER A 259 46.47 -24.90 -22.18
C SER A 259 46.84 -24.76 -20.71
N GLY A 260 47.47 -25.80 -20.16
CA GLY A 260 47.94 -25.78 -18.78
C GLY A 260 49.11 -24.83 -18.62
N ALA A 261 48.91 -23.74 -17.89
CA ALA A 261 49.98 -22.98 -17.24
C ALA A 261 49.40 -22.12 -16.11
N TRP A 262 49.99 -22.24 -14.91
CA TRP A 262 49.74 -21.34 -13.79
C TRP A 262 50.48 -20.01 -14.04
N ALA A 263 49.79 -18.88 -13.93
CA ALA A 263 50.41 -17.56 -13.91
C ALA A 263 49.97 -16.77 -12.68
N ALA A 264 50.96 -16.23 -11.99
CA ALA A 264 50.88 -15.55 -10.71
C ALA A 264 50.11 -14.21 -10.77
N SER A 265 49.58 -13.82 -9.61
CA SER A 265 48.99 -12.50 -9.32
C SER A 265 49.93 -11.34 -9.63
N PRO A 266 49.37 -10.13 -9.77
CA PRO A 266 49.94 -9.01 -9.05
C PRO A 266 48.91 -8.33 -8.14
N GLU A 267 49.35 -8.10 -6.90
CA GLU A 267 48.75 -7.14 -5.97
C GLU A 267 48.62 -5.76 -6.62
N ARG A 268 47.55 -5.03 -6.30
CA ARG A 268 47.62 -3.57 -6.18
C ARG A 268 46.57 -3.00 -5.23
N ARG A 269 47.02 -1.98 -4.50
CA ARG A 269 46.50 -1.37 -3.27
C ARG A 269 45.39 -0.33 -3.51
N CYS A 270 44.72 -0.04 -2.40
CA CYS A 270 43.67 0.95 -2.16
C CYS A 270 43.96 2.40 -2.61
N ALA A 271 42.89 3.12 -2.95
CA ALA A 271 42.55 4.51 -2.58
C ALA A 271 41.16 4.80 -3.18
N GLY A 272 40.23 5.59 -2.65
CA GLY A 272 40.23 6.63 -1.63
C GLY A 272 38.97 7.46 -1.89
N THR A 273 38.37 7.98 -0.83
CA THR A 273 37.14 8.78 -0.79
C THR A 273 37.14 10.03 -1.66
N GLY A 274 35.99 10.32 -2.27
CA GLY A 274 35.57 11.60 -2.84
C GLY A 274 34.05 11.59 -3.02
#